data_AF-A0A523GCA2-F1
#
_entry.id   AF-A0A523GCA2-F1
#
_cell.length_a   1.000
_cell.length_b   1.000
_cell.length_c   1.000
_cell.angle_alpha   90.00
_cell.angle_beta   90.00
_cell.angle_gamma   90.00
#
_symmetry.space_group_name_H-M   'P 1'
#
loop_
_entity.id
_entity.type
_entity.pdbx_description
1 polymer ?
#
loop_
_entity_poly.entity_id
_entity_poly.type
_entity_poly.pdbx_seq_one_letter_code
_entity_poly.pdbx_strand_id
1 'polypeptide(L)'
;KLLNLKEVEQYFSKRMADTIQSLGKITGAWDEVVNGGLSSENTLVYWWRHDKPEQLSNSLKGGYNTILCPRRPLYFDFVQHDTHTIGRRWDGFNPIQDVYLYPDSTHTFTAEELAFVKGIQACLWTAKVTSTDWIDFMSFPRMMALAESAWTTSKNKNYSRFEKNLSNIFDYFDTLDIYYFNSLNDTLRIEPPINKGL
;
A
#
# COMPACT_ATOMS: atom_id res chain seq x y z
N LYS A 1 -34.94 11.20 9.88
CA LYS A 1 -34.12 10.44 10.86
C LYS A 1 -33.54 9.25 10.10
N LEU A 2 -32.23 8.99 10.19
CA LEU A 2 -31.59 7.86 9.48
C LEU A 2 -31.94 6.54 10.18
N LEU A 3 -32.04 5.45 9.43
CA LEU A 3 -32.65 4.19 9.88
C LEU A 3 -31.67 3.24 10.58
N ASN A 4 -30.37 3.33 10.25
CA ASN A 4 -29.34 2.43 10.79
C ASN A 4 -27.94 3.09 10.78
N LEU A 5 -26.97 2.43 11.41
CA LEU A 5 -25.59 2.93 11.54
C LEU A 5 -24.91 3.16 10.18
N LYS A 6 -25.17 2.30 9.19
CA LYS A 6 -24.60 2.44 7.84
C LYS A 6 -25.07 3.73 7.17
N GLU A 7 -26.35 4.05 7.28
CA GLU A 7 -26.87 5.33 6.77
C GLU A 7 -26.27 6.53 7.48
N VAL A 8 -25.99 6.43 8.79
CA VAL A 8 -25.31 7.51 9.56
C VAL A 8 -23.90 7.73 9.04
N GLU A 9 -23.13 6.66 8.84
CA GLU A 9 -21.78 6.72 8.28
C GLU A 9 -21.79 7.33 6.87
N GLN A 10 -22.69 6.86 6.00
CA GLN A 10 -22.83 7.37 4.63
C GLN A 10 -23.21 8.85 4.60
N TYR A 11 -24.17 9.27 5.42
CA TYR A 11 -24.56 10.67 5.53
C TYR A 11 -23.37 11.55 5.97
N PHE A 12 -22.62 11.11 6.99
CA PHE A 12 -21.46 11.84 7.47
C PHE A 12 -20.38 11.94 6.39
N SER A 13 -20.02 10.83 5.75
CA SER A 13 -19.01 10.79 4.68
C SER A 13 -19.40 11.69 3.51
N LYS A 14 -20.67 11.67 3.08
CA LYS A 14 -21.17 12.55 2.02
C LYS A 14 -21.07 14.02 2.42
N ARG A 15 -21.52 14.39 3.62
CA ARG A 15 -21.44 15.76 4.12
C ARG A 15 -20.01 16.28 4.18
N MET A 16 -19.06 15.44 4.59
CA MET A 16 -17.64 15.81 4.61
C MET A 16 -17.08 15.95 3.19
N ALA A 17 -17.44 15.06 2.27
CA ALA A 17 -17.05 15.15 0.87
C ALA A 17 -17.57 16.43 0.20
N ASP A 18 -18.84 16.78 0.43
CA ASP A 18 -19.45 18.03 -0.07
C ASP A 18 -18.71 19.27 0.47
N THR A 19 -18.26 19.22 1.74
CA THR A 19 -17.47 20.29 2.35
C THR A 19 -16.09 20.42 1.69
N ILE A 20 -15.38 19.30 1.48
CA ILE A 20 -14.08 19.26 0.80
C ILE A 20 -14.21 19.81 -0.63
N GLN A 21 -15.28 19.43 -1.33
CA GLN A 21 -15.58 19.92 -2.67
C GLN A 21 -15.85 21.43 -2.69
N SER A 22 -16.58 21.96 -1.70
CA SER A 22 -16.81 23.40 -1.59
C SER A 22 -15.53 24.23 -1.41
N LEU A 23 -14.44 23.59 -0.96
CA LEU A 23 -13.10 24.16 -0.85
C LEU A 23 -12.27 23.99 -2.14
N GLY A 24 -12.85 23.49 -3.22
CA GLY A 24 -12.18 23.22 -4.49
C GLY A 24 -11.18 22.06 -4.42
N LYS A 25 -11.42 21.08 -3.54
CA LYS A 25 -10.56 19.90 -3.35
C LYS A 25 -11.29 18.60 -3.72
N ILE A 26 -10.52 17.57 -4.04
CA ILE A 26 -11.00 16.21 -4.30
C ILE A 26 -10.98 15.43 -2.98
N THR A 27 -12.02 14.64 -2.72
CA THR A 27 -12.09 13.80 -1.52
C THR A 27 -11.24 12.56 -1.70
N GLY A 28 -10.28 12.32 -0.82
CA GLY A 28 -9.57 11.04 -0.71
C GLY A 28 -10.21 10.15 0.36
N ALA A 29 -10.54 8.90 0.05
CA ALA A 29 -11.19 8.01 1.00
C ALA A 29 -10.88 6.52 0.75
N TRP A 30 -10.93 5.71 1.80
CA TRP A 30 -10.83 4.25 1.70
C TRP A 30 -12.05 3.65 0.99
N ASP A 31 -11.90 2.44 0.42
CA ASP A 31 -12.88 1.79 -0.46
C ASP A 31 -14.23 1.43 0.17
N GLU A 32 -14.41 1.58 1.49
CA GLU A 32 -15.71 1.60 2.15
C GLU A 32 -16.71 2.55 1.47
N VAL A 33 -16.24 3.71 0.95
CA VAL A 33 -17.12 4.76 0.43
C VAL A 33 -17.75 4.44 -0.93
N VAL A 34 -17.28 3.42 -1.64
CA VAL A 34 -17.77 3.05 -2.99
C VAL A 34 -19.28 2.82 -3.00
N ASN A 35 -19.82 2.27 -1.90
CA ASN A 35 -21.26 2.00 -1.74
C ASN A 35 -22.02 3.14 -1.03
N GLY A 36 -21.36 4.27 -0.78
CA GLY A 36 -21.84 5.39 0.04
C GLY A 36 -22.47 6.55 -0.71
N GLY A 37 -22.54 6.49 -2.05
CA GLY A 37 -23.18 7.54 -2.86
C GLY A 37 -22.39 8.84 -2.94
N LEU A 38 -21.06 8.77 -2.79
CA LEU A 38 -20.15 9.87 -3.10
C LEU A 38 -20.06 10.06 -4.63
N SER A 39 -19.73 11.27 -5.07
CA SER A 39 -19.51 11.55 -6.50
C SER A 39 -18.20 10.90 -6.94
N SER A 40 -18.24 10.04 -7.97
CA SER A 40 -17.05 9.41 -8.52
C SER A 40 -16.10 10.39 -9.21
N GLU A 41 -16.64 11.48 -9.76
CA GLU A 41 -15.84 12.56 -10.36
C GLU A 41 -14.99 13.33 -9.34
N ASN A 42 -15.46 13.43 -8.09
CA ASN A 42 -14.81 14.23 -7.03
C ASN A 42 -14.26 13.38 -5.87
N THR A 43 -14.08 12.08 -6.10
CA THR A 43 -13.57 11.15 -5.09
C THR A 43 -12.42 10.31 -5.66
N LEU A 44 -11.29 10.30 -4.96
CA LEU A 44 -10.20 9.36 -5.15
C LEU A 44 -10.31 8.25 -4.10
N VAL A 45 -10.51 7.02 -4.58
CA VAL A 45 -10.66 5.84 -3.72
C VAL A 45 -9.31 5.17 -3.48
N TYR A 46 -9.04 4.78 -2.25
CA TYR A 46 -7.88 3.99 -1.85
C TYR A 46 -8.33 2.56 -1.55
N TRP A 47 -8.07 1.64 -2.48
CA TRP A 47 -8.45 0.24 -2.31
C TRP A 47 -7.38 -0.53 -1.53
N TRP A 48 -7.72 -0.89 -0.29
CA TRP A 48 -6.80 -1.51 0.67
C TRP A 48 -7.15 -2.97 1.02
N ARG A 49 -8.39 -3.38 0.75
CA ARG A 49 -8.93 -4.67 1.19
C ARG A 49 -8.74 -5.73 0.11
N HIS A 50 -7.55 -6.33 0.08
CA HIS A 50 -7.23 -7.44 -0.83
C HIS A 50 -8.19 -8.64 -0.71
N ASP A 51 -8.84 -8.82 0.43
CA ASP A 51 -9.89 -9.82 0.69
C ASP A 51 -11.28 -9.42 0.17
N LYS A 52 -11.40 -8.22 -0.43
CA LYS A 52 -12.61 -7.66 -1.05
C LYS A 52 -12.34 -7.24 -2.50
N PRO A 53 -11.93 -8.15 -3.39
CA PRO A 53 -11.66 -7.82 -4.80
C PRO A 53 -12.91 -7.29 -5.53
N GLU A 54 -14.11 -7.66 -5.08
CA GLU A 54 -15.37 -7.11 -5.61
C GLU A 54 -15.48 -5.60 -5.38
N GLN A 55 -14.89 -5.07 -4.29
CA GLN A 55 -14.91 -3.64 -4.02
C GLN A 55 -14.00 -2.84 -4.96
N LEU A 56 -12.89 -3.43 -5.42
CA LEU A 56 -12.08 -2.85 -6.48
C LEU A 56 -12.90 -2.79 -7.78
N SER A 57 -13.54 -3.90 -8.16
CA SER A 57 -14.37 -3.94 -9.37
C SER A 57 -15.52 -2.92 -9.31
N ASN A 58 -16.18 -2.79 -8.16
CA ASN A 58 -17.23 -1.79 -7.95
C ASN A 58 -16.70 -0.36 -8.05
N SER A 59 -15.51 -0.09 -7.52
CA SER A 59 -14.87 1.23 -7.61
C SER A 59 -14.62 1.61 -9.08
N LEU A 60 -13.96 0.72 -9.83
CA LEU A 60 -13.59 0.99 -11.23
C LEU A 60 -14.82 1.08 -12.14
N LYS A 61 -15.80 0.18 -12.00
CA LYS A 61 -17.05 0.22 -12.76
C LYS A 61 -17.94 1.41 -12.38
N GLY A 62 -17.83 1.89 -11.13
CA GLY A 62 -18.48 3.11 -10.67
C GLY A 62 -17.83 4.40 -11.18
N GLY A 63 -16.75 4.29 -11.95
CA GLY A 63 -16.02 5.42 -12.51
C GLY A 63 -15.15 6.17 -11.49
N TYR A 64 -14.85 5.56 -10.33
CA TYR A 64 -13.99 6.16 -9.34
C TYR A 64 -12.52 6.03 -9.75
N ASN A 65 -11.82 7.16 -9.74
CA ASN A 65 -10.36 7.13 -9.76
C ASN A 65 -9.87 6.40 -8.52
N THR A 66 -9.00 5.40 -8.70
CA THR A 66 -8.63 4.45 -7.64
C THR A 66 -7.10 4.31 -7.52
N ILE A 67 -6.57 4.44 -6.31
CA ILE A 67 -5.20 4.06 -5.93
C ILE A 67 -5.24 2.66 -5.33
N LEU A 68 -4.37 1.78 -5.82
CA LEU A 68 -4.23 0.43 -5.28
C LEU A 68 -3.22 0.44 -4.13
N CYS A 69 -3.68 0.11 -2.93
CA CYS A 69 -2.85 0.07 -1.73
C CYS A 69 -3.24 -1.11 -0.82
N PRO A 70 -3.36 -2.33 -1.37
CA PRO A 70 -3.81 -3.48 -0.59
C PRO A 70 -2.89 -3.77 0.60
N ARG A 71 -3.47 -4.31 1.69
CA ARG A 71 -2.68 -4.81 2.83
C ARG A 71 -1.56 -5.75 2.39
N ARG A 72 -1.82 -6.58 1.38
CA ARG A 72 -0.82 -7.44 0.75
C ARG A 72 -0.70 -7.10 -0.74
N PRO A 73 0.49 -6.73 -1.25
CA PRO A 73 1.78 -6.65 -0.56
C PRO A 73 2.14 -5.25 -0.04
N LEU A 74 1.26 -4.25 -0.13
CA LEU A 74 1.64 -2.83 -0.02
C LEU A 74 1.53 -2.21 1.37
N TYR A 75 1.06 -2.93 2.40
CA TYR A 75 1.20 -2.44 3.76
C TYR A 75 2.59 -2.82 4.30
N PHE A 76 3.40 -1.81 4.60
CA PHE A 76 4.79 -1.98 5.05
C PHE A 76 4.89 -2.26 6.55
N ASP A 77 3.81 -2.13 7.32
CA ASP A 77 3.75 -2.63 8.71
C ASP A 77 3.54 -4.16 8.78
N PHE A 78 3.35 -4.83 7.64
CA PHE A 78 3.43 -6.29 7.55
C PHE A 78 4.90 -6.73 7.56
N VAL A 79 5.15 -7.86 8.21
CA VAL A 79 6.47 -8.49 8.21
C VAL A 79 6.96 -8.78 6.80
N GLN A 80 8.28 -8.76 6.61
CA GLN A 80 8.94 -8.92 5.30
C GLN A 80 9.38 -10.35 5.00
N HIS A 81 9.61 -11.12 6.06
CA HIS A 81 10.18 -12.45 6.00
C HIS A 81 9.49 -13.33 7.05
N ASP A 82 9.59 -14.65 6.91
CA ASP A 82 8.95 -15.58 7.83
C ASP A 82 9.58 -15.56 9.23
N THR A 83 10.88 -15.26 9.35
CA THR A 83 11.61 -15.13 10.62
C THR A 83 11.21 -13.90 11.44
N HIS A 84 10.60 -12.88 10.83
CA HIS A 84 10.23 -11.64 11.52
C HIS A 84 9.04 -11.85 12.47
N THR A 85 9.15 -11.34 13.68
CA THR A 85 8.18 -11.51 14.76
C THR A 85 7.32 -10.27 14.98
N ILE A 86 7.82 -9.08 14.60
CA ILE A 86 7.19 -7.79 14.85
C ILE A 86 6.64 -7.22 13.56
N GLY A 87 5.32 -7.08 13.53
CA GLY A 87 4.57 -6.57 12.39
C GLY A 87 3.19 -7.21 12.32
N ARG A 88 2.49 -6.98 11.23
CA ARG A 88 1.23 -7.65 10.88
C ARG A 88 1.51 -8.89 10.02
N ARG A 89 0.58 -9.85 10.11
CA ARG A 89 0.46 -11.02 9.22
C ARG A 89 -1.02 -11.19 8.90
N TRP A 90 -1.32 -11.68 7.70
CA TRP A 90 -2.66 -12.07 7.29
C TRP A 90 -2.53 -13.17 6.25
N ASP A 91 -2.54 -14.42 6.70
CA ASP A 91 -2.31 -15.61 5.87
C ASP A 91 -1.06 -15.49 4.99
N GLY A 92 0.01 -14.91 5.57
CA GLY A 92 1.26 -14.62 4.89
C GLY A 92 1.92 -13.33 5.37
N PHE A 93 2.93 -12.93 4.62
CA PHE A 93 3.75 -11.73 4.83
C PHE A 93 3.97 -11.00 3.49
N ASN A 94 4.67 -9.87 3.51
CA ASN A 94 4.88 -9.01 2.34
C ASN A 94 6.37 -8.99 1.96
N PRO A 95 6.87 -10.01 1.25
CA PRO A 95 8.24 -10.03 0.75
C PRO A 95 8.45 -9.00 -0.36
N ILE A 96 9.71 -8.58 -0.55
CA ILE A 96 10.07 -7.58 -1.56
C ILE A 96 9.66 -7.99 -2.99
N GLN A 97 9.73 -9.29 -3.31
CA GLN A 97 9.33 -9.81 -4.62
C GLN A 97 7.85 -9.54 -4.93
N ASP A 98 6.96 -9.74 -3.95
CA ASP A 98 5.53 -9.52 -4.13
C ASP A 98 5.24 -8.03 -4.39
N VAL A 99 5.93 -7.15 -3.66
CA VAL A 99 5.84 -5.68 -3.87
C VAL A 99 6.29 -5.32 -5.29
N TYR A 100 7.40 -5.90 -5.77
CA TYR A 100 7.94 -5.64 -7.10
C TYR A 100 6.98 -6.06 -8.22
N LEU A 101 6.39 -7.24 -8.07
CA LEU A 101 5.54 -7.86 -9.09
C LEU A 101 4.11 -7.29 -9.11
N TYR A 102 3.68 -6.62 -8.05
CA TYR A 102 2.41 -5.92 -8.01
C TYR A 102 2.35 -4.77 -9.04
N PRO A 103 1.19 -4.35 -9.56
CA PRO A 103 -0.09 -5.08 -9.55
C PRO A 103 -0.15 -6.24 -10.57
N ASP A 104 0.79 -6.29 -11.51
CA ASP A 104 0.77 -7.16 -12.69
C ASP A 104 0.65 -8.66 -12.36
N SER A 105 1.17 -9.11 -11.22
CA SER A 105 1.06 -10.51 -10.78
C SER A 105 -0.31 -10.92 -10.24
N THR A 106 -1.16 -9.94 -9.91
CA THR A 106 -2.41 -10.19 -9.17
C THR A 106 -3.65 -9.69 -9.90
N HIS A 107 -3.49 -8.80 -10.88
CA HIS A 107 -4.61 -8.15 -11.57
C HIS A 107 -4.37 -8.11 -13.08
N THR A 108 -5.43 -8.37 -13.83
CA THR A 108 -5.51 -8.11 -15.27
C THR A 108 -6.68 -7.16 -15.48
N PHE A 109 -6.38 -5.88 -15.74
CA PHE A 109 -7.40 -4.86 -15.98
C PHE A 109 -7.79 -4.81 -17.46
N THR A 110 -9.07 -4.55 -17.75
CA THR A 110 -9.45 -4.11 -19.10
C THR A 110 -8.92 -2.69 -19.36
N ALA A 111 -8.92 -2.25 -20.61
CA ALA A 111 -8.51 -0.89 -20.96
C ALA A 111 -9.38 0.17 -20.26
N GLU A 112 -10.68 -0.11 -20.13
CA GLU A 112 -11.66 0.74 -19.44
C GLU A 112 -11.40 0.82 -17.94
N GLU A 113 -11.13 -0.33 -17.29
CA GLU A 113 -10.79 -0.37 -15.87
C GLU A 113 -9.46 0.34 -15.58
N LEU A 114 -8.45 0.13 -16.43
CA LEU A 114 -7.13 0.72 -16.28
C LEU A 114 -7.16 2.25 -16.33
N ALA A 115 -8.09 2.86 -17.07
CA ALA A 115 -8.25 4.31 -17.13
C ALA A 115 -8.57 4.96 -15.76
N PHE A 116 -9.19 4.19 -14.86
CA PHE A 116 -9.54 4.61 -13.52
C PHE A 116 -8.47 4.28 -12.47
N VAL A 117 -7.52 3.40 -12.77
CA VAL A 117 -6.37 3.12 -11.88
C VAL A 117 -5.36 4.26 -11.97
N LYS A 118 -5.09 4.95 -10.86
CA LYS A 118 -4.15 6.10 -10.81
C LYS A 118 -2.74 5.75 -10.37
N GLY A 119 -2.54 4.53 -9.89
CA GLY A 119 -1.24 4.04 -9.46
C GLY A 119 -1.37 3.17 -8.23
N ILE A 120 -0.21 2.92 -7.61
CA ILE A 120 -0.08 2.12 -6.41
C ILE A 120 0.51 2.95 -5.28
N GLN A 121 0.20 2.59 -4.04
CA GLN A 121 0.74 3.26 -2.85
C GLN A 121 1.03 2.23 -1.76
N ALA A 122 2.21 2.33 -1.14
CA ALA A 122 2.48 1.64 0.11
C ALA A 122 2.04 2.47 1.32
N CYS A 123 1.58 1.79 2.36
CA CYS A 123 1.20 2.43 3.62
C CYS A 123 2.02 1.85 4.77
N LEU A 124 2.61 2.70 5.61
CA LEU A 124 3.27 2.27 6.84
C LEU A 124 2.41 2.70 8.04
N TRP A 125 1.71 1.76 8.66
CA TRP A 125 0.97 2.01 9.89
C TRP A 125 1.88 1.84 11.11
N THR A 126 1.92 2.85 11.98
CA THR A 126 2.95 2.94 13.01
C THR A 126 2.60 2.30 14.35
N ALA A 127 1.53 1.51 14.42
CA ALA A 127 1.07 0.89 15.68
C ALA A 127 2.13 0.00 16.38
N LYS A 128 3.07 -0.58 15.62
CA LYS A 128 4.21 -1.36 16.14
C LYS A 128 5.58 -0.74 15.75
N VAL A 129 5.58 0.40 15.09
CA VAL A 129 6.78 1.07 14.57
C VAL A 129 7.15 2.16 15.56
N THR A 130 8.09 1.86 16.46
CA THR A 130 8.32 2.65 17.68
C THR A 130 9.59 3.50 17.65
N SER A 131 10.38 3.41 16.58
CA SER A 131 11.62 4.16 16.39
C SER A 131 11.86 4.45 14.90
N THR A 132 12.83 5.32 14.61
CA THR A 132 13.31 5.57 13.25
C THR A 132 13.88 4.31 12.62
N ASP A 133 14.63 3.50 13.37
CA ASP A 133 15.15 2.21 12.89
C ASP A 133 14.01 1.29 12.47
N TRP A 134 12.89 1.30 13.19
CA TRP A 134 11.69 0.57 12.79
C TRP A 134 11.05 1.11 11.52
N ILE A 135 11.06 2.43 11.31
CA ILE A 135 10.56 3.04 10.07
C ILE A 135 11.42 2.56 8.88
N ASP A 136 12.74 2.64 9.01
CA ASP A 136 13.69 2.21 7.99
C ASP A 136 13.57 0.72 7.72
N PHE A 137 13.58 -0.09 8.78
CA PHE A 137 13.53 -1.55 8.69
C PHE A 137 12.26 -1.99 7.97
N MET A 138 11.11 -1.39 8.29
CA MET A 138 9.84 -1.72 7.65
C MET A 138 9.73 -1.15 6.23
N SER A 139 10.40 -0.05 5.91
CA SER A 139 10.24 0.60 4.60
C SER A 139 11.20 0.04 3.56
N PHE A 140 12.45 -0.19 3.94
CA PHE A 140 13.53 -0.60 3.04
C PHE A 140 13.87 -2.08 3.20
N PRO A 141 14.09 -2.81 2.09
CA PRO A 141 14.20 -2.32 0.70
C PRO A 141 12.89 -2.24 -0.10
N ARG A 142 11.74 -2.59 0.48
CA ARG A 142 10.46 -2.66 -0.26
C ARG A 142 10.08 -1.35 -0.95
N MET A 143 10.49 -0.20 -0.43
CA MET A 143 10.31 1.11 -1.08
C MET A 143 10.94 1.16 -2.48
N MET A 144 12.09 0.51 -2.69
CA MET A 144 12.74 0.43 -4.00
C MET A 144 11.94 -0.43 -4.98
N ALA A 145 11.40 -1.54 -4.50
CA ALA A 145 10.53 -2.40 -5.28
C ALA A 145 9.21 -1.69 -5.65
N LEU A 146 8.63 -0.94 -4.72
CA LEU A 146 7.43 -0.12 -4.97
C LEU A 146 7.70 0.93 -6.05
N ALA A 147 8.81 1.66 -5.94
CA ALA A 147 9.17 2.68 -6.91
C ALA A 147 9.35 2.09 -8.31
N GLU A 148 10.05 0.97 -8.44
CA GLU A 148 10.24 0.32 -9.74
C GLU A 148 8.93 -0.28 -10.28
N SER A 149 8.10 -0.86 -9.40
CA SER A 149 6.77 -1.40 -9.72
C SER A 149 5.84 -0.32 -10.27
N ALA A 150 5.83 0.87 -9.67
CA ALA A 150 4.99 2.00 -10.05
C ALA A 150 5.47 2.72 -11.33
N TRP A 151 6.79 2.75 -11.55
CA TRP A 151 7.40 3.55 -12.63
C TRP A 151 7.71 2.74 -13.90
N THR A 152 8.13 1.49 -13.75
CA THR A 152 8.60 0.66 -14.88
C THR A 152 7.43 -0.04 -15.55
N THR A 153 7.26 0.18 -16.86
CA THR A 153 6.26 -0.54 -17.67
C THR A 153 6.48 -2.05 -17.60
N SER A 154 5.42 -2.85 -17.60
CA SER A 154 5.48 -4.31 -17.43
C SER A 154 6.44 -5.01 -18.40
N LYS A 155 6.56 -4.55 -19.65
CA LYS A 155 7.51 -5.09 -20.65
C LYS A 155 8.99 -4.97 -20.27
N ASN A 156 9.33 -4.05 -19.36
CA ASN A 156 10.70 -3.76 -18.93
C ASN A 156 10.99 -4.25 -17.50
N LYS A 157 9.98 -4.82 -16.81
CA LYS A 157 10.15 -5.40 -15.47
C LYS A 157 10.96 -6.68 -15.56
N ASN A 158 11.95 -6.80 -14.67
CA ASN A 158 12.81 -7.98 -14.56
C ASN A 158 13.27 -8.13 -13.11
N TYR A 159 12.59 -9.01 -12.38
CA TYR A 159 12.89 -9.22 -10.96
C TYR A 159 14.31 -9.75 -10.74
N SER A 160 14.82 -10.65 -11.59
CA SER A 160 16.18 -11.18 -11.44
C SER A 160 17.25 -10.08 -11.60
N ARG A 161 17.04 -9.11 -12.50
CA ARG A 161 17.90 -7.91 -12.59
C ARG A 161 17.81 -7.09 -11.31
N PHE A 162 16.59 -6.80 -10.85
CA PHE A 162 16.35 -6.00 -9.65
C PHE A 162 17.02 -6.64 -8.41
N GLU A 163 16.81 -7.93 -8.19
CA GLU A 163 17.39 -8.70 -7.09
C GLU A 163 18.91 -8.70 -7.11
N LYS A 164 19.53 -8.90 -8.29
CA LYS A 164 21.00 -8.81 -8.44
C LYS A 164 21.56 -7.42 -8.11
N ASN A 165 20.76 -6.37 -8.27
CA ASN A 165 21.17 -5.01 -7.95
C ASN A 165 20.93 -4.63 -6.48
N LEU A 166 20.24 -5.47 -5.69
CA LEU A 166 19.99 -5.19 -4.27
C LEU A 166 21.28 -5.05 -3.47
N SER A 167 22.35 -5.78 -3.80
CA SER A 167 23.64 -5.63 -3.12
C SER A 167 24.17 -4.19 -3.23
N ASN A 168 24.12 -3.59 -4.43
CA ASN A 168 24.56 -2.21 -4.64
C ASN A 168 23.66 -1.20 -3.92
N ILE A 169 22.35 -1.48 -3.85
CA ILE A 169 21.39 -0.65 -3.12
C ILE A 169 21.68 -0.70 -1.62
N PHE A 170 22.00 -1.89 -1.09
CA PHE A 170 22.36 -2.10 0.30
C PHE A 170 23.67 -1.39 0.67
N ASP A 171 24.70 -1.52 -0.17
CA ASP A 171 25.95 -0.77 0.01
C ASP A 171 25.69 0.75 0.06
N TYR A 172 24.77 1.25 -0.77
CA TYR A 172 24.38 2.66 -0.74
C TYR A 172 23.61 3.03 0.53
N PHE A 173 22.67 2.20 0.98
CA PHE A 173 21.96 2.40 2.24
C PHE A 173 22.90 2.42 3.44
N ASP A 174 23.96 1.61 3.44
CA ASP A 174 25.01 1.66 4.46
C ASP A 174 25.69 3.04 4.51
N THR A 175 25.97 3.68 3.37
CA THR A 175 26.54 5.04 3.33
C THR A 175 25.62 6.12 3.89
N LEU A 176 24.31 5.84 3.93
CA LEU A 176 23.29 6.75 4.42
C LEU A 176 22.83 6.43 5.85
N ASP A 177 23.40 5.39 6.48
CA ASP A 177 23.00 4.91 7.81
C ASP A 177 21.51 4.54 7.92
N ILE A 178 20.92 4.00 6.85
CA ILE A 178 19.53 3.54 6.84
C ILE A 178 19.46 2.15 7.47
N TYR A 179 18.60 1.93 8.48
CA TYR A 179 18.47 0.61 9.15
C TYR A 179 17.53 -0.36 8.39
N TYR A 180 17.88 -0.77 7.17
CA TYR A 180 17.03 -1.63 6.32
C TYR A 180 17.07 -3.14 6.67
N PHE A 181 16.08 -3.91 6.21
CA PHE A 181 16.10 -5.39 6.23
C PHE A 181 16.91 -5.94 5.05
N ASN A 182 17.98 -6.69 5.30
CA ASN A 182 18.77 -7.29 4.21
C ASN A 182 18.10 -8.59 3.69
N SER A 183 17.31 -8.47 2.62
CA SER A 183 16.60 -9.61 2.03
C SER A 183 17.51 -10.63 1.30
N LEU A 184 18.79 -10.34 1.09
CA LEU A 184 19.76 -11.28 0.52
C LEU A 184 20.48 -12.11 1.60
N ASN A 185 20.50 -11.62 2.85
CA ASN A 185 21.01 -12.32 4.01
C ASN A 185 20.31 -11.78 5.27
N ASP A 186 19.28 -12.51 5.69
CA ASP A 186 18.36 -12.15 6.78
C ASP A 186 19.00 -12.12 8.17
N THR A 187 20.25 -12.57 8.30
CA THR A 187 21.01 -12.57 9.56
C THR A 187 21.86 -11.31 9.77
N LEU A 188 22.13 -10.53 8.72
CA LEU A 188 23.02 -9.36 8.81
C LEU A 188 22.42 -8.19 9.59
N ARG A 189 21.10 -8.02 9.49
CA ARG A 189 20.35 -6.94 10.15
C ARG A 189 19.03 -7.50 10.66
N ILE A 190 19.00 -7.75 11.97
CA ILE A 190 17.82 -8.29 12.65
C ILE A 190 16.81 -7.17 12.98
N GLU A 191 15.59 -7.59 13.31
CA GLU A 191 14.53 -6.70 13.78
C GLU A 191 15.06 -5.76 14.90
N PRO A 192 14.82 -4.43 14.80
CA PRO A 192 15.19 -3.50 15.86
C PRO A 192 14.55 -3.91 17.20
N PRO A 193 15.19 -3.62 18.35
CA PRO A 193 14.57 -3.90 19.63
C PRO A 193 13.25 -3.13 19.77
N ILE A 194 12.24 -3.74 20.40
CA ILE A 194 11.05 -3.00 20.81
C ILE A 194 11.42 -2.21 22.07
N ASN A 195 11.48 -0.89 21.96
CA ASN A 195 11.45 -0.03 23.13
C ASN A 195 10.06 -0.17 23.77
N LYS A 196 9.96 -0.88 24.90
CA LYS A 196 8.72 -0.99 25.69
C LYS A 196 8.33 0.32 26.41
N GLY A 197 8.82 1.45 25.91
CA GLY A 197 8.69 2.76 26.53
C GLY A 197 7.87 3.72 25.69
N LEU A 198 6.57 3.42 25.54
CA LEU A 198 5.48 4.38 25.34
C LEU A 198 4.25 3.85 26.07
#